data_AF-A0A7C5JDM1-F1
#
_entry.id   AF-A0A7C5JDM1-F1
#
_cell.length_a   1.000
_cell.length_b   1.000
_cell.length_c   1.000
_cell.angle_alpha   90.00
_cell.angle_beta   90.00
_cell.angle_gamma   90.00
#
_symmetry.space_group_name_H-M   'P 1'
#
loop_
_entity.id
_entity.type
_entity.pdbx_description
1 polymer ?
#
loop_
_entity_poly.entity_id
_entity_poly.type
_entity_poly.pdbx_seq_one_letter_code
_entity_poly.pdbx_strand_id
1 'polypeptide(L)'
;MALALLFVMPASMQAASLERPDDSLRRHLTQVISESDSFEDRFDAEVWLMDMSNRLKSRIPDDAERLDLLKNVHYEANKAGLHPELVLAVINVESNFDRWAISSAGAQGLMQIMPFWLKEIPEAGDNLFDIRTNLRFGCTILKHYLDKEKGDFTRALARYNGSLGKTWYPNRVFAALRKHWYKAR
;
A
#
# COMPACT_ATOMS: atom_id res chain seq x y z
N MET A 1 70.76 -3.59 -1.57
CA MET A 1 69.61 -2.91 -2.21
C MET A 1 68.76 -4.00 -2.85
N ALA A 2 67.48 -4.21 -2.62
CA ALA A 2 66.43 -3.52 -1.87
C ALA A 2 65.39 -4.58 -1.44
N LEU A 3 64.76 -4.41 -0.28
CA LEU A 3 63.65 -5.25 0.18
C LEU A 3 62.35 -4.46 -0.07
N ALA A 4 61.50 -4.94 -0.99
CA ALA A 4 60.20 -4.34 -1.26
C ALA A 4 59.16 -4.92 -0.29
N LEU A 5 58.66 -4.08 0.62
CA LEU A 5 57.52 -4.39 1.49
C LEU A 5 56.22 -3.94 0.80
N LEU A 6 55.41 -4.93 0.39
CA LEU A 6 54.02 -4.74 -0.04
C LEU A 6 53.15 -4.49 1.20
N PHE A 7 52.61 -3.28 1.33
CA PHE A 7 51.56 -2.96 2.30
C PHE A 7 50.20 -3.36 1.71
N VAL A 8 49.56 -4.37 2.30
CA VAL A 8 48.15 -4.69 2.06
C VAL A 8 47.32 -3.82 2.99
N MET A 9 46.54 -2.90 2.43
CA MET A 9 45.53 -2.14 3.18
C MET A 9 44.26 -2.99 3.35
N PRO A 10 43.67 -3.10 4.55
CA PRO A 10 42.38 -3.74 4.70
C PRO A 10 41.29 -2.79 4.20
N ALA A 11 40.47 -3.26 3.26
CA ALA A 11 39.26 -2.57 2.85
C ALA A 11 38.24 -2.64 3.99
N SER A 12 37.95 -1.49 4.61
CA SER A 12 36.89 -1.35 5.60
C SER A 12 35.53 -1.52 4.92
N MET A 13 34.87 -2.66 5.13
CA MET A 13 33.44 -2.80 4.79
C MET A 13 32.63 -1.91 5.73
N GLN A 14 32.13 -0.79 5.21
CA GLN A 14 31.14 0.03 5.90
C GLN A 14 29.80 -0.72 5.85
N ALA A 15 29.46 -1.40 6.94
CA ALA A 15 28.11 -1.88 7.19
C ALA A 15 27.18 -0.65 7.22
N ALA A 16 26.17 -0.62 6.34
CA ALA A 16 25.14 0.39 6.37
C ALA A 16 24.50 0.40 7.76
N SER A 17 24.67 1.50 8.49
CA SER A 17 23.95 1.72 9.74
C SER A 17 22.46 1.77 9.40
N LEU A 18 21.69 0.78 9.84
CA LEU A 18 20.25 0.90 9.92
C LEU A 18 19.97 2.11 10.82
N GLU A 19 19.60 3.24 10.22
CA GLU A 19 19.14 4.41 10.97
C GLU A 19 18.05 3.94 11.91
N ARG A 20 18.24 4.18 13.22
CA ARG A 20 17.20 3.88 14.20
C ARG A 20 15.99 4.74 13.82
N PRO A 21 14.76 4.18 13.79
CA PRO A 21 13.55 4.96 13.53
C PRO A 21 13.53 6.18 14.46
N ASP A 22 13.21 7.36 13.93
CA ASP A 22 13.08 8.58 14.74
C ASP A 22 12.06 8.36 15.88
N ASP A 23 12.28 8.99 17.03
CA ASP A 23 11.48 8.78 18.23
C ASP A 23 10.02 9.23 18.04
N SER A 24 9.75 10.12 17.08
CA SER A 24 8.40 10.50 16.68
C SER A 24 7.67 9.36 15.96
N LEU A 25 8.30 8.74 14.95
CA LEU A 25 7.76 7.61 14.20
C LEU A 25 7.48 6.41 15.09
N ARG A 26 8.40 6.09 16.03
CA ARG A 26 8.24 4.99 16.99
C ARG A 26 6.99 5.17 17.86
N ARG A 27 6.72 6.40 18.32
CA ARG A 27 5.54 6.70 19.14
C ARG A 27 4.26 6.49 18.34
N HIS A 28 4.19 7.00 17.11
CA HIS A 28 3.04 6.80 16.24
C HIS A 28 2.81 5.31 15.90
N LEU A 29 3.87 4.55 15.63
CA LEU A 29 3.78 3.10 15.41
C LEU A 29 3.16 2.39 16.61
N THR A 30 3.65 2.68 17.82
CA THR A 30 3.15 2.07 19.06
C THR A 30 1.66 2.35 19.26
N GLN A 31 1.24 3.59 19.01
CA GLN A 31 -0.17 3.98 19.09
C GLN A 31 -1.03 3.23 18.05
N VAL A 32 -0.62 3.25 16.78
CA VAL A 32 -1.38 2.61 15.69
C VAL A 32 -1.58 1.12 15.92
N ILE A 33 -0.55 0.43 16.42
CA ILE A 33 -0.65 -1.00 16.73
C ILE A 33 -1.59 -1.25 17.90
N SER A 34 -1.56 -0.39 18.93
CA SER A 34 -2.48 -0.53 20.08
C SER A 34 -3.95 -0.30 19.73
N GLU A 35 -4.22 0.43 18.66
CA GLU A 35 -5.57 0.78 18.21
C GLU A 35 -6.09 -0.08 17.03
N SER A 36 -5.30 -1.03 16.53
CA SER A 36 -5.65 -1.81 15.33
C SER A 36 -5.87 -3.28 15.66
N ASP A 37 -7.12 -3.73 15.58
CA ASP A 37 -7.48 -5.14 15.78
C ASP A 37 -7.20 -6.02 14.55
N SER A 38 -6.69 -5.43 13.45
CA SER A 38 -6.44 -6.18 12.20
C SER A 38 -5.11 -6.92 12.15
N PHE A 39 -4.19 -6.64 13.07
CA PHE A 39 -2.89 -7.31 13.12
C PHE A 39 -2.95 -8.46 14.13
N GLU A 40 -2.68 -9.69 13.69
CA GLU A 40 -2.67 -10.86 14.57
C GLU A 40 -1.44 -10.87 15.48
N ASP A 41 -0.29 -10.44 14.95
CA ASP A 41 0.98 -10.37 15.67
C ASP A 41 1.52 -8.93 15.65
N ARG A 42 1.82 -8.40 16.84
CA ARG A 42 2.37 -7.06 17.04
C ARG A 42 3.70 -6.85 16.33
N PHE A 43 4.58 -7.85 16.36
CA PHE A 43 5.88 -7.79 15.69
C PHE A 43 5.71 -7.74 14.17
N ASP A 44 4.79 -8.53 13.61
CA ASP A 44 4.47 -8.46 12.18
C ASP A 44 3.90 -7.10 11.79
N ALA A 45 3.07 -6.51 12.66
CA ALA A 45 2.56 -5.14 12.49
C ALA A 45 3.70 -4.12 12.47
N GLU A 46 4.62 -4.16 13.44
CA GLU A 46 5.77 -3.25 13.52
C GLU A 46 6.64 -3.35 12.27
N VAL A 47 6.98 -4.57 11.85
CA VAL A 47 7.82 -4.81 10.66
C VAL A 47 7.14 -4.30 9.40
N TRP A 48 5.87 -4.65 9.19
CA TRP A 48 5.13 -4.27 8.00
C TRP A 48 4.90 -2.75 7.93
N LEU A 49 4.45 -2.14 9.02
CA LEU A 49 4.20 -0.70 9.08
C LEU A 49 5.49 0.10 8.88
N MET A 50 6.61 -0.34 9.46
CA MET A 50 7.89 0.33 9.28
C MET A 50 8.37 0.25 7.82
N ASP A 51 8.34 -0.94 7.21
CA ASP A 51 8.75 -1.14 5.83
C ASP A 51 7.88 -0.31 4.86
N MET A 52 6.56 -0.42 4.98
CA MET A 52 5.64 0.30 4.10
C MET A 52 5.67 1.82 4.33
N SER A 53 5.85 2.28 5.57
CA SER A 53 5.99 3.71 5.87
C SER A 53 7.24 4.29 5.21
N ASN A 54 8.38 3.59 5.27
CA ASN A 54 9.61 4.01 4.59
C ASN A 54 9.42 4.13 3.07
N ARG A 55 8.74 3.16 2.45
CA ARG A 55 8.46 3.16 1.00
C ARG A 55 7.52 4.28 0.56
N LEU A 56 6.66 4.78 1.47
CA LEU A 56 5.72 5.86 1.21
C LEU A 56 6.25 7.26 1.53
N LYS A 57 7.39 7.37 2.22
CA LYS A 57 7.95 8.64 2.72
C LYS A 57 8.04 9.74 1.65
N SER A 58 8.36 9.39 0.41
CA SER A 58 8.47 10.37 -0.69
C SER A 58 7.13 10.86 -1.24
N ARG A 59 6.03 10.13 -0.99
CA ARG A 59 4.68 10.47 -1.46
C ARG A 59 3.85 11.14 -0.38
N ILE A 60 4.02 10.71 0.87
CA ILE A 60 3.34 11.26 2.04
C ILE A 60 4.43 11.54 3.08
N PRO A 61 4.95 12.78 3.17
CA PRO A 61 6.05 13.10 4.07
C PRO A 61 5.69 13.02 5.56
N ASP A 62 4.43 13.26 5.91
CA ASP A 62 3.96 13.20 7.29
C ASP A 62 3.84 11.76 7.80
N ASP A 63 4.44 11.49 8.96
CA ASP A 63 4.53 10.16 9.53
C ASP A 63 3.17 9.66 10.05
N ALA A 64 2.37 10.55 10.66
CA ALA A 64 1.07 10.19 11.21
C ALA A 64 0.08 9.87 10.09
N GLU A 65 0.04 10.68 9.03
CA GLU A 65 -0.78 10.44 7.84
C GLU A 65 -0.40 9.14 7.13
N ARG A 66 0.91 8.85 6.99
CA ARG A 66 1.37 7.57 6.43
C ARG A 66 0.87 6.39 7.23
N LEU A 67 1.03 6.43 8.55
CA LEU A 67 0.68 5.31 9.40
C LEU A 67 -0.84 5.13 9.51
N ASP A 68 -1.61 6.22 9.53
CA ASP A 68 -3.07 6.16 9.45
C ASP A 68 -3.54 5.52 8.14
N LEU A 69 -2.98 5.94 7.00
CA LEU A 69 -3.29 5.32 5.71
C LEU A 69 -2.95 3.82 5.73
N LEU A 70 -1.76 3.44 6.17
CA LEU A 70 -1.30 2.06 6.18
C LEU A 70 -2.14 1.17 7.11
N LYS A 71 -2.52 1.68 8.28
CA LYS A 71 -3.47 1.03 9.21
C LYS A 71 -4.80 0.75 8.51
N ASN A 72 -5.37 1.75 7.85
CA ASN A 72 -6.65 1.61 7.15
C ASN A 72 -6.56 0.68 5.92
N VAL A 73 -5.46 0.73 5.16
CA VAL A 73 -5.19 -0.20 4.05
C VAL A 73 -5.13 -1.63 4.56
N HIS A 74 -4.37 -1.87 5.62
CA HIS A 74 -4.25 -3.20 6.21
C HIS A 74 -5.61 -3.71 6.69
N TYR A 75 -6.36 -2.87 7.43
CA TYR A 75 -7.67 -3.23 7.96
C TYR A 75 -8.68 -3.58 6.86
N GLU A 76 -8.91 -2.69 5.89
CA GLU A 76 -9.94 -2.90 4.86
C GLU A 76 -9.53 -3.99 3.84
N ALA A 77 -8.24 -4.15 3.55
CA ALA A 77 -7.75 -5.24 2.70
C ALA A 77 -8.00 -6.61 3.35
N ASN A 78 -7.58 -6.79 4.61
CA ASN A 78 -7.78 -8.05 5.33
C ASN A 78 -9.26 -8.37 5.52
N LYS A 79 -10.08 -7.35 5.86
CA LYS A 79 -11.54 -7.51 5.96
C LYS A 79 -12.17 -8.02 4.67
N ALA A 80 -11.64 -7.61 3.51
CA ALA A 80 -12.09 -8.09 2.20
C ALA A 80 -11.41 -9.40 1.75
N GLY A 81 -10.45 -9.94 2.50
CA GLY A 81 -9.66 -11.10 2.09
C GLY A 81 -8.70 -10.81 0.93
N LEU A 82 -8.15 -9.60 0.89
CA LEU A 82 -7.16 -9.15 -0.09
C LEU A 82 -5.81 -8.92 0.59
N HIS A 83 -4.72 -9.10 -0.16
CA HIS A 83 -3.38 -8.74 0.31
C HIS A 83 -3.22 -7.22 0.37
N PRO A 84 -2.79 -6.63 1.51
CA PRO A 84 -2.55 -5.19 1.65
C PRO A 84 -1.60 -4.62 0.59
N GLU A 85 -0.58 -5.37 0.19
CA GLU A 85 0.40 -4.97 -0.82
C GLU A 85 -0.24 -4.80 -2.21
N LEU A 86 -1.23 -5.64 -2.54
CA LEU A 86 -1.98 -5.50 -3.78
C LEU A 86 -2.82 -4.22 -3.76
N VAL A 87 -3.43 -3.90 -2.61
CA VAL A 87 -4.22 -2.67 -2.45
C VAL A 87 -3.31 -1.44 -2.57
N LEU A 88 -2.12 -1.44 -1.95
CA LEU A 88 -1.11 -0.39 -2.14
C LEU A 88 -0.71 -0.24 -3.62
N ALA A 89 -0.55 -1.35 -4.35
CA ALA A 89 -0.25 -1.31 -5.77
C ALA A 89 -1.40 -0.70 -6.61
N VAL A 90 -2.65 -1.00 -6.28
CA VAL A 90 -3.82 -0.37 -6.91
C VAL A 90 -3.84 1.13 -6.62
N ILE A 91 -3.72 1.56 -5.36
CA ILE A 91 -3.67 2.99 -4.98
C ILE A 91 -2.55 3.72 -5.72
N ASN A 92 -1.37 3.08 -5.84
CA ASN A 92 -0.25 3.65 -6.59
C ASN A 92 -0.64 3.94 -8.04
N VAL A 93 -1.35 3.01 -8.71
CA VAL A 93 -1.74 3.17 -10.12
C VAL A 93 -2.90 4.15 -10.29
N GLU A 94 -3.85 4.15 -9.35
CA GLU A 94 -5.09 4.94 -9.44
C GLU A 94 -4.89 6.42 -9.10
N SER A 95 -4.20 6.72 -7.99
CA SER A 95 -4.08 8.09 -7.47
C SER A 95 -2.64 8.51 -7.18
N ASN A 96 -1.69 7.58 -7.22
CA ASN A 96 -0.35 7.78 -6.67
C ASN A 96 -0.41 8.31 -5.21
N PHE A 97 -1.37 7.79 -4.44
CA PHE A 97 -1.62 8.12 -3.03
C PHE A 97 -2.19 9.53 -2.78
N ASP A 98 -2.70 10.19 -3.79
CA ASP A 98 -3.47 11.43 -3.61
C ASP A 98 -4.91 11.11 -3.17
N ARG A 99 -5.20 11.37 -1.88
CA ARG A 99 -6.53 11.18 -1.28
C ARG A 99 -7.60 12.11 -1.86
N TRP A 100 -7.22 13.19 -2.54
CA TRP A 100 -8.11 14.19 -3.14
C TRP A 100 -8.24 14.04 -4.65
N ALA A 101 -7.64 13.00 -5.25
CA ALA A 101 -7.64 12.78 -6.69
C ALA A 101 -9.06 12.69 -7.26
N ILE A 102 -9.31 13.40 -8.37
CA ILE A 102 -10.53 13.31 -9.17
C ILE A 102 -10.14 13.07 -10.64
N SER A 103 -10.59 11.97 -11.22
CA SER A 103 -10.37 11.74 -12.67
C SER A 103 -11.33 12.56 -13.53
N SER A 104 -11.02 12.66 -14.83
CA SER A 104 -11.92 13.28 -15.81
C SER A 104 -13.29 12.59 -15.92
N ALA A 105 -13.38 11.31 -15.57
CA ALA A 105 -14.62 10.56 -15.52
C ALA A 105 -15.39 10.75 -14.19
N GLY A 106 -14.80 11.46 -13.21
CA GLY A 106 -15.40 11.71 -11.90
C GLY A 106 -15.11 10.63 -10.85
N ALA A 107 -14.16 9.74 -11.08
CA ALA A 107 -13.69 8.80 -10.06
C ALA A 107 -12.91 9.54 -8.96
N GLN A 108 -13.08 9.13 -7.69
CA GLN A 108 -12.63 9.89 -6.53
C GLN A 108 -11.70 9.11 -5.58
N GLY A 109 -10.73 9.82 -5.02
CA GLY A 109 -9.88 9.39 -3.92
C GLY A 109 -8.85 8.32 -4.27
N LEU A 110 -8.32 7.68 -3.23
CA LEU A 110 -7.14 6.79 -3.29
C LEU A 110 -7.26 5.66 -4.31
N MET A 111 -8.41 4.98 -4.35
CA MET A 111 -8.70 3.85 -5.21
C MET A 111 -9.60 4.20 -6.39
N GLN A 112 -9.80 5.51 -6.65
CA GLN A 112 -10.60 6.05 -7.77
C GLN A 112 -11.98 5.40 -7.89
N ILE A 113 -12.79 5.56 -6.85
CA ILE A 113 -14.14 5.01 -6.78
C ILE A 113 -15.13 5.93 -7.50
N MET A 114 -15.99 5.35 -8.32
CA MET A 114 -17.06 6.10 -8.98
C MET A 114 -18.19 6.44 -8.00
N PRO A 115 -18.69 7.69 -7.94
CA PRO A 115 -19.70 8.13 -6.98
C PRO A 115 -21.01 7.34 -6.99
N PHE A 116 -21.38 6.68 -8.10
CA PHE A 116 -22.60 5.89 -8.15
C PHE A 116 -22.59 4.71 -7.16
N TRP A 117 -21.41 4.20 -6.78
CA TRP A 117 -21.28 3.11 -5.81
C TRP A 117 -21.80 3.48 -4.42
N LEU A 118 -21.85 4.77 -4.07
CA LEU A 118 -22.45 5.25 -2.81
C LEU A 118 -23.90 4.80 -2.62
N LYS A 119 -24.61 4.49 -3.70
CA LYS A 119 -26.00 4.02 -3.67
C LYS A 119 -26.13 2.49 -3.64
N GLU A 120 -25.08 1.78 -4.01
CA GLU A 120 -25.09 0.33 -4.21
C GLU A 120 -24.59 -0.44 -2.97
N ILE A 121 -23.79 0.19 -2.11
CA ILE A 121 -23.24 -0.43 -0.89
C ILE A 121 -23.82 0.27 0.35
N PRO A 122 -24.75 -0.40 1.08
CA PRO A 122 -25.31 0.11 2.34
C PRO A 122 -24.22 0.33 3.40
N GLU A 123 -24.49 1.22 4.36
CA GLU A 123 -23.61 1.56 5.50
C GLU A 123 -22.27 2.20 5.13
N ALA A 124 -22.07 2.49 3.85
CA ALA A 124 -20.90 3.20 3.40
C ALA A 124 -21.03 4.70 3.67
N GLY A 125 -19.95 5.35 4.12
CA GLY A 125 -19.94 6.79 4.32
C GLY A 125 -20.28 7.53 3.03
N ASP A 126 -20.69 8.78 3.13
CA ASP A 126 -21.14 9.60 2.00
C ASP A 126 -20.00 10.33 1.27
N ASN A 127 -18.76 10.20 1.77
CA ASN A 127 -17.61 10.92 1.27
C ASN A 127 -16.49 9.99 0.77
N LEU A 128 -16.27 9.95 -0.54
CA LEU A 128 -15.20 9.14 -1.16
C LEU A 128 -13.78 9.74 -0.99
N PHE A 129 -13.64 10.93 -0.39
CA PHE A 129 -12.35 11.47 0.03
C PHE A 129 -11.95 11.08 1.46
N ASP A 130 -12.86 10.47 2.22
CA ASP A 130 -12.52 9.82 3.48
C ASP A 130 -11.72 8.54 3.21
N ILE A 131 -10.56 8.41 3.85
CA ILE A 131 -9.59 7.33 3.59
C ILE A 131 -10.25 5.97 3.79
N ARG A 132 -10.89 5.77 4.95
CA ARG A 132 -11.48 4.47 5.30
C ARG A 132 -12.67 4.12 4.39
N THR A 133 -13.53 5.09 4.09
CA THR A 133 -14.66 4.90 3.17
C THR A 133 -14.17 4.52 1.77
N ASN A 134 -13.20 5.25 1.23
CA ASN A 134 -12.64 4.97 -0.10
C ASN A 134 -12.02 3.56 -0.19
N LEU A 135 -11.21 3.20 0.81
CA LEU A 135 -10.57 1.88 0.90
C LEU A 135 -11.59 0.75 1.04
N ARG A 136 -12.62 0.92 1.88
CA ARG A 136 -13.70 -0.05 2.03
C ARG A 136 -14.40 -0.31 0.68
N PHE A 137 -14.73 0.74 -0.06
CA PHE A 137 -15.33 0.62 -1.39
C PHE A 137 -14.41 -0.12 -2.35
N GLY A 138 -13.17 0.36 -2.50
CA GLY A 138 -12.23 -0.22 -3.44
C GLY A 138 -11.91 -1.69 -3.15
N CYS A 139 -11.69 -2.04 -1.88
CA CYS A 139 -11.46 -3.42 -1.47
C CYS A 139 -12.69 -4.31 -1.71
N THR A 140 -13.89 -3.82 -1.37
CA THR A 140 -15.15 -4.57 -1.59
C THR A 140 -15.42 -4.82 -3.07
N ILE A 141 -15.25 -3.80 -3.92
CA ILE A 141 -15.45 -3.91 -5.38
C ILE A 141 -14.39 -4.84 -6.00
N LEU A 142 -13.13 -4.70 -5.60
CA LEU A 142 -12.05 -5.56 -6.11
C LEU A 142 -12.27 -7.02 -5.72
N LYS A 143 -12.66 -7.28 -4.47
CA LYS A 143 -12.99 -8.63 -3.99
C LYS A 143 -14.18 -9.20 -4.75
N HIS A 144 -15.25 -8.43 -4.96
CA HIS A 144 -16.39 -8.85 -5.77
C HIS A 144 -15.96 -9.31 -7.18
N TYR A 145 -15.10 -8.55 -7.85
CA TYR A 145 -14.61 -8.94 -9.17
C TYR A 145 -13.66 -10.14 -9.13
N LEU A 146 -12.86 -10.28 -8.07
CA LEU A 146 -12.02 -11.46 -7.88
C LEU A 146 -12.85 -12.74 -7.76
N ASP A 147 -13.92 -12.69 -6.97
CA ASP A 147 -14.84 -13.82 -6.81
C ASP A 147 -15.58 -14.13 -8.12
N LYS A 148 -16.05 -13.09 -8.81
CA LYS A 148 -16.70 -13.23 -10.13
C LYS A 148 -15.79 -13.86 -11.18
N GLU A 149 -14.49 -13.55 -11.13
CA GLU A 149 -13.47 -14.11 -12.02
C GLU A 149 -12.78 -15.35 -11.44
N LYS A 150 -13.34 -15.97 -10.40
CA LYS A 150 -12.88 -17.25 -9.82
C LYS A 150 -11.41 -17.23 -9.39
N GLY A 151 -10.96 -16.10 -8.81
CA GLY A 151 -9.59 -15.92 -8.35
C GLY A 151 -8.60 -15.44 -9.41
N ASP A 152 -9.03 -15.20 -10.66
CA ASP A 152 -8.16 -14.61 -11.68
C ASP A 152 -7.97 -13.10 -11.44
N PHE A 153 -6.86 -12.74 -10.81
CA PHE A 153 -6.49 -11.35 -10.54
C PHE A 153 -6.33 -10.51 -11.81
N THR A 154 -5.86 -11.10 -12.93
CA THR A 154 -5.69 -10.34 -14.18
C THR A 154 -7.05 -9.86 -14.67
N ARG A 155 -8.03 -10.76 -14.69
CA ARG A 155 -9.39 -10.45 -15.13
C ARG A 155 -10.13 -9.57 -14.13
N ALA A 156 -9.94 -9.80 -12.83
CA ALA A 156 -10.54 -9.00 -11.78
C ALA A 156 -10.08 -7.53 -11.84
N LEU A 157 -8.76 -7.29 -11.96
CA LEU A 157 -8.21 -5.94 -12.11
C LEU A 157 -8.67 -5.28 -13.42
N ALA A 158 -8.74 -6.03 -14.52
CA ALA A 158 -9.26 -5.51 -15.77
C ALA A 158 -10.74 -5.10 -15.63
N ARG A 159 -11.56 -5.82 -14.87
CA ARG A 159 -12.94 -5.41 -14.56
C ARG A 159 -13.00 -4.19 -13.66
N TYR A 160 -12.20 -4.16 -12.61
CA TYR A 160 -12.14 -3.06 -11.65
C TYR A 160 -11.94 -1.71 -12.37
N ASN A 161 -11.01 -1.69 -13.31
CA ASN A 161 -10.71 -0.50 -14.12
C ASN A 161 -11.67 -0.28 -15.32
N GLY A 162 -12.50 -1.26 -15.68
CA GLY A 162 -13.37 -1.19 -16.87
C GLY A 162 -12.67 -1.54 -18.19
N SER A 163 -11.52 -2.21 -18.15
CA SER A 163 -10.72 -2.64 -19.31
C SER A 163 -10.79 -4.15 -19.58
N LEU A 164 -11.91 -4.81 -19.25
CA LEU A 164 -12.10 -6.26 -19.44
C LEU A 164 -11.66 -6.72 -20.84
N GLY A 165 -10.86 -7.80 -20.88
CA GLY A 165 -10.27 -8.33 -22.12
C GLY A 165 -8.95 -7.67 -22.52
N LYS A 166 -8.52 -6.62 -21.81
CA LYS A 166 -7.20 -5.98 -21.97
C LYS A 166 -6.34 -6.22 -20.73
N THR A 167 -5.03 -6.24 -20.93
CA THR A 167 -4.05 -6.54 -19.86
C THR A 167 -3.22 -5.32 -19.43
N TRP A 168 -3.36 -4.17 -20.09
CA TRP A 168 -2.52 -3.00 -19.80
C TRP A 168 -2.67 -2.52 -18.34
N TYR A 169 -3.89 -2.49 -17.80
CA TYR A 169 -4.14 -2.07 -16.43
C TYR A 169 -3.64 -3.10 -15.40
N PRO A 170 -4.02 -4.40 -15.50
CA PRO A 170 -3.44 -5.43 -14.64
C PRO A 170 -1.91 -5.43 -14.65
N ASN A 171 -1.28 -5.29 -15.81
CA ASN A 171 0.16 -5.24 -15.95
C ASN A 171 0.78 -4.05 -15.20
N ARG A 172 0.14 -2.88 -15.21
CA ARG A 172 0.59 -1.72 -14.43
C ARG A 172 0.52 -1.99 -12.92
N VAL A 173 -0.57 -2.59 -12.44
CA VAL A 173 -0.74 -2.94 -11.03
C VAL A 173 0.30 -3.98 -10.61
N PHE A 174 0.49 -5.06 -11.39
CA PHE A 174 1.51 -6.07 -11.08
C PHE A 174 2.94 -5.52 -11.16
N ALA A 175 3.20 -4.60 -12.08
CA ALA A 175 4.49 -3.91 -12.14
C ALA A 175 4.73 -3.06 -10.88
N ALA A 176 3.72 -2.30 -10.44
CA ALA A 176 3.79 -1.53 -9.20
C ALA A 176 3.98 -2.44 -7.98
N LEU A 177 3.20 -3.53 -7.88
CA LEU A 177 3.31 -4.53 -6.82
C LEU A 177 4.73 -5.08 -6.72
N ARG A 178 5.27 -5.61 -7.82
CA ARG A 178 6.61 -6.21 -7.84
C ARG A 178 7.72 -5.20 -7.58
N LYS A 179 7.58 -3.96 -8.10
CA LYS A 179 8.64 -2.95 -8.01
C LYS A 179 8.66 -2.21 -6.67
N HIS A 180 7.50 -2.02 -6.05
CA HIS A 180 7.37 -1.10 -4.91
C HIS A 180 6.80 -1.77 -3.65
N TRP A 181 5.97 -2.80 -3.77
CA TRP A 181 5.12 -3.23 -2.65
C TRP A 181 5.32 -4.69 -2.24
N TYR A 182 6.11 -5.47 -2.97
CA TYR A 182 6.38 -6.86 -2.59
C TYR A 182 7.10 -6.92 -1.23
N LYS A 183 6.60 -7.78 -0.33
CA LYS A 183 7.26 -8.09 0.95
C LYS A 183 8.50 -8.95 0.63
N ALA A 184 9.69 -8.44 0.93
CA ALA A 184 10.89 -9.27 0.86
C ALA A 184 10.74 -10.37 1.93
N ARG A 185 10.91 -11.63 1.52
CA ARG A 185 10.88 -12.78 2.43
C ARG A 185 12.10 -12.78 3.33
#